data_AF-A0A3B8VM43-F1
#
_entry.id   AF-A0A3B8VM43-F1
#
_cell.length_a   1.000
_cell.length_b   1.000
_cell.length_c   1.000
_cell.angle_alpha   90.00
_cell.angle_beta   90.00
_cell.angle_gamma   90.00
#
_symmetry.space_group_name_H-M   'P 1'
#
loop_
_entity.id
_entity.type
_entity.pdbx_description
1 polymer ?
#
loop_
_entity_poly.entity_id
_entity_poly.type
_entity_poly.pdbx_seq_one_letter_code
_entity_poly.pdbx_strand_id
1 'polypeptide(L)'
;TDETLTEKATKNYIAFRHGKNFCEVWVQASKLKIWIDMPPGEGKDPFHITRDVSKVGHWGTGDLEVTLEDETQLDQVMDVIEQAYRLTV
;
A
#
# COMPACT_ATOMS: atom_id res chain seq x y z
N THR A 1 8.77 19.92 0.12
CA THR A 1 8.68 18.56 0.69
C THR A 1 7.45 18.57 1.55
N ASP A 2 6.56 17.59 1.41
CA ASP A 2 5.36 17.54 2.25
C ASP A 2 5.80 17.21 3.69
N GLU A 3 5.87 18.23 4.54
CA GLU A 3 6.36 18.13 5.94
C GLU A 3 5.48 17.21 6.81
N THR A 4 4.36 16.72 6.25
CA THR A 4 3.41 15.82 6.92
C THR A 4 3.68 14.33 6.69
N LEU A 5 4.47 13.96 5.67
CA LEU A 5 4.78 12.56 5.41
C LEU A 5 5.69 12.00 6.51
N THR A 6 5.21 10.97 7.20
CA THR A 6 5.98 10.26 8.22
C THR A 6 5.92 8.76 7.99
N GLU A 7 6.96 8.08 8.45
CA GLU A 7 7.04 6.63 8.49
C GLU A 7 7.05 6.12 9.94
N LYS A 8 6.49 4.93 10.16
CA LYS A 8 6.54 4.25 11.46
C LYS A 8 6.81 2.76 11.26
N ALA A 9 8.00 2.33 11.66
CA ALA A 9 8.33 0.91 11.72
C ALA A 9 7.61 0.23 12.89
N THR A 10 7.02 -0.93 12.62
CA THR A 10 6.47 -1.85 13.62
C THR A 10 7.26 -3.16 13.61
N LYS A 11 6.84 -4.14 14.41
CA LYS A 11 7.45 -5.48 14.37
C LYS A 11 7.29 -6.18 13.01
N ASN A 12 6.17 -5.94 12.32
CA ASN A 12 5.80 -6.70 11.12
C ASN A 12 5.82 -5.87 9.83
N TYR A 13 5.62 -4.56 9.89
CA TYR A 13 5.52 -3.70 8.71
C TYR A 13 5.96 -2.26 8.98
N ILE A 14 6.20 -1.49 7.94
CA ILE A 14 6.46 -0.04 7.99
C ILE A 14 5.22 0.68 7.47
N ALA A 15 4.61 1.54 8.27
CA ALA A 15 3.48 2.37 7.85
C ALA A 15 3.95 3.70 7.31
N PHE A 16 3.39 4.14 6.18
CA PHE A 16 3.55 5.49 5.64
C PHE A 16 2.23 6.26 5.77
N ARG A 17 2.33 7.50 6.24
CA ARG A 17 1.16 8.32 6.59
C ARG A 17 1.43 9.81 6.40
N HIS A 18 0.38 10.57 6.10
CA HIS A 18 0.38 12.06 6.09
C HIS A 18 -0.71 12.64 7.02
N GLY A 19 -1.09 11.84 8.02
CA GLY A 19 -2.18 12.10 8.96
C GLY A 19 -2.87 10.77 9.29
N LYS A 20 -3.29 10.07 8.24
CA LYS A 20 -3.69 8.65 8.25
C LYS A 20 -2.74 7.81 7.43
N ASN A 21 -2.74 6.51 7.67
CA ASN A 21 -1.99 5.56 6.85
C ASN A 21 -2.54 5.58 5.44
N PHE A 22 -1.67 5.57 4.44
CA PHE A 22 -2.08 5.37 3.05
C PHE A 22 -1.46 4.10 2.45
N CYS A 23 -0.34 3.64 2.99
CA CYS A 23 0.17 2.31 2.71
C CYS A 23 1.01 1.73 3.87
N GLU A 24 1.05 0.40 3.95
CA GLU A 24 1.90 -0.33 4.88
C GLU A 24 2.69 -1.43 4.17
N VAL A 25 4.01 -1.39 4.33
CA VAL A 25 4.94 -2.30 3.65
C VAL A 25 5.39 -3.41 4.60
N TRP A 26 5.01 -4.65 4.29
CA TRP A 26 5.52 -5.85 4.93
C TRP A 26 6.64 -6.46 4.09
N VAL A 27 7.87 -6.35 4.61
CA VAL A 27 9.06 -6.96 4.02
C VAL A 27 9.05 -8.47 4.27
N GLN A 28 9.03 -9.25 3.20
CA GLN A 28 9.15 -10.71 3.25
C GLN A 28 10.52 -11.15 2.71
N ALA A 29 10.83 -12.45 2.80
CA ALA A 29 12.14 -12.99 2.42
C ALA A 29 12.51 -12.76 0.94
N SER A 30 11.53 -12.65 0.05
CA SER A 30 11.75 -12.55 -1.40
C SER A 30 10.90 -11.49 -2.10
N LYS A 31 10.10 -10.72 -1.35
CA LYS A 31 9.13 -9.78 -1.91
C LYS A 31 8.61 -8.80 -0.88
N LEU A 32 7.97 -7.75 -1.34
CA LEU A 32 7.19 -6.85 -0.49
C LEU A 32 5.71 -7.13 -0.69
N LYS A 33 4.99 -7.29 0.42
CA LYS A 33 3.54 -7.17 0.45
C LYS A 33 3.20 -5.77 0.93
N ILE A 34 2.33 -5.09 0.22
CA ILE A 34 1.98 -3.71 0.54
C ILE A 34 0.46 -3.65 0.66
N TRP A 35 -0.01 -3.26 1.83
CA TRP A 35 -1.42 -2.95 2.05
C TRP A 35 -1.65 -1.48 1.73
N ILE A 36 -2.75 -1.19 1.05
CA ILE A 36 -3.07 0.11 0.47
C ILE A 36 -4.41 0.56 1.05
N ASP A 37 -4.44 1.72 1.69
CA ASP A 37 -5.65 2.28 2.30
C ASP A 37 -6.54 2.92 1.24
N MET A 38 -7.23 2.06 0.50
CA MET A 38 -8.16 2.42 -0.57
C MET A 38 -9.23 1.33 -0.71
N PRO A 39 -10.53 1.67 -0.78
CA PRO A 39 -11.59 0.67 -0.92
C PRO A 39 -11.51 -0.13 -2.23
N PRO A 40 -11.90 -1.41 -2.26
CA PRO A 40 -11.93 -2.19 -3.50
C PRO A 40 -12.91 -1.60 -4.52
N GLY A 41 -12.45 -1.41 -5.76
CA GLY A 41 -13.23 -0.78 -6.82
C GLY A 41 -13.12 0.75 -6.85
N GLU A 42 -12.45 1.36 -5.87
CA GLU A 42 -11.92 2.71 -5.98
C GLU A 42 -10.52 2.70 -6.60
N GLY A 43 -10.14 3.81 -7.24
CA GLY A 43 -8.87 3.90 -7.96
C GLY A 43 -8.86 3.20 -9.32
N LYS A 44 -7.77 3.39 -10.05
CA LYS A 44 -7.49 2.79 -11.35
C LYS A 44 -6.47 1.68 -11.17
N ASP A 45 -6.84 0.48 -11.59
CA ASP A 45 -5.97 -0.69 -11.64
C ASP A 45 -6.06 -1.35 -13.04
N PRO A 46 -5.50 -0.73 -14.09
CA PRO A 46 -5.57 -1.26 -15.45
C PRO A 46 -4.75 -2.55 -15.62
N PHE A 47 -3.84 -2.84 -14.69
CA PHE A 47 -2.97 -4.01 -14.71
C PHE A 47 -3.48 -5.16 -13.84
N HIS A 48 -4.59 -4.96 -13.12
CA HIS A 48 -5.18 -5.94 -12.21
C HIS A 48 -4.18 -6.50 -11.18
N ILE A 49 -3.34 -5.63 -10.64
CA ILE A 49 -2.28 -6.01 -9.69
C ILE A 49 -2.74 -5.93 -8.22
N THR A 50 -3.91 -5.34 -7.97
CA THR A 50 -4.49 -5.25 -6.64
C THR A 50 -5.34 -6.48 -6.31
N ARG A 51 -5.35 -6.83 -5.03
CA ARG A 51 -6.19 -7.89 -4.48
C ARG A 51 -7.01 -7.34 -3.33
N ASP A 52 -8.32 -7.55 -3.36
CA ASP A 52 -9.22 -7.25 -2.23
C ASP A 52 -8.88 -8.17 -1.04
N VAL A 53 -8.48 -7.54 0.06
CA VAL A 53 -8.18 -8.16 1.36
C VAL A 53 -9.02 -7.60 2.49
N SER A 54 -10.06 -6.80 2.20
CA SER A 54 -10.99 -6.19 3.18
C SER A 54 -11.66 -7.20 4.13
N LYS A 55 -11.74 -8.47 3.70
CA LYS A 55 -12.31 -9.60 4.46
C LYS A 55 -11.28 -10.68 4.81
N VAL A 56 -9.99 -10.40 4.63
CA VAL A 56 -8.88 -11.33 4.87
C VAL A 56 -8.06 -10.79 6.03
N GLY A 57 -7.73 -11.62 7.03
CA GLY A 57 -6.87 -11.19 8.13
C GLY A 57 -5.45 -10.82 7.65
N HIS A 58 -4.99 -9.62 7.98
CA HIS A 58 -3.65 -9.11 7.67
C HIS A 58 -3.19 -8.08 8.72
N TRP A 59 -1.94 -7.61 8.65
CA TRP A 59 -1.35 -6.75 9.70
C TRP A 59 -1.56 -5.24 9.49
N GLY A 60 -1.64 -4.81 8.22
CA GLY A 60 -1.91 -3.42 7.83
C GLY A 60 -3.38 -3.03 8.01
N THR A 61 -3.70 -1.79 7.63
CA THR A 61 -5.08 -1.27 7.71
C THR A 61 -5.77 -1.14 6.36
N GLY A 62 -5.01 -1.27 5.26
CA GLY A 62 -5.54 -1.12 3.92
C GLY A 62 -6.35 -2.31 3.39
N ASP A 63 -7.44 -2.02 2.68
CA ASP A 63 -8.35 -3.01 2.10
C ASP A 63 -7.81 -3.68 0.82
N LEU A 64 -6.79 -3.09 0.18
CA LEU A 64 -6.14 -3.64 -1.01
C LEU A 64 -4.72 -4.11 -0.70
N GLU A 65 -4.30 -5.21 -1.33
CA GLU A 65 -2.95 -5.75 -1.28
C GLU A 65 -2.32 -5.72 -2.67
N VAL A 66 -1.09 -5.20 -2.78
CA VAL A 66 -0.22 -5.38 -3.95
C VAL A 66 1.05 -6.10 -3.52
N THR A 67 1.65 -6.83 -4.46
CA THR A 67 2.92 -7.53 -4.24
C THR A 67 3.97 -7.00 -5.20
N LEU A 68 5.12 -6.58 -4.67
CA LEU A 68 6.30 -6.20 -5.43
C LEU A 68 7.32 -7.33 -5.34
N GLU A 69 7.52 -8.08 -6.43
CA GLU A 69 8.48 -9.18 -6.52
C GLU A 69 9.70 -8.81 -7.38
N ASP A 70 9.56 -7.87 -8.31
CA ASP A 70 10.61 -7.43 -9.23
C ASP A 70 10.52 -5.92 -9.51
N GLU A 71 11.66 -5.26 -9.78
CA GLU A 71 11.74 -3.82 -10.06
C GLU A 71 10.90 -3.39 -11.28
N THR A 72 10.65 -4.27 -12.24
CA THR A 72 9.78 -4.02 -13.40
C THR A 72 8.32 -3.73 -13.03
N GLN A 73 7.89 -4.10 -11.83
CA GLN A 73 6.55 -3.82 -11.30
C GLN A 73 6.49 -2.50 -10.51
N LEU A 74 7.65 -1.87 -10.25
CA LEU A 74 7.75 -0.74 -9.33
C LEU A 74 6.84 0.41 -9.74
N ASP A 75 6.85 0.82 -11.01
CA ASP A 75 6.03 1.92 -11.50
C ASP A 75 4.53 1.64 -11.30
N GLN A 76 4.08 0.41 -11.59
CA GLN A 76 2.68 0.02 -11.43
C GLN A 76 2.25 0.02 -9.95
N VAL A 77 3.12 -0.45 -9.06
CA VAL A 77 2.88 -0.44 -7.60
C VAL A 77 2.86 0.99 -7.07
N MET A 78 3.78 1.85 -7.53
CA MET A 78 3.86 3.25 -7.12
C MET A 78 2.63 4.05 -7.59
N ASP A 79 2.10 3.78 -8.79
CA ASP A 79 0.86 4.38 -9.28
C ASP A 79 -0.33 4.07 -8.36
N VAL A 80 -0.39 2.87 -7.78
CA VAL A 80 -1.44 2.49 -6.80
C VAL A 80 -1.22 3.20 -5.46
N ILE A 81 0.01 3.25 -4.96
CA ILE A 81 0.35 3.95 -3.71
C ILE A 81 0.07 5.45 -3.81
N GLU A 82 0.39 6.08 -4.94
CA GLU A 82 0.13 7.50 -5.17
C GLU A 82 -1.37 7.81 -5.13
N GLN A 83 -2.20 6.93 -5.69
CA GLN A 83 -3.66 7.09 -5.63
C GLN A 83 -4.17 7.04 -4.19
N ALA A 84 -3.70 6.09 -3.38
CA ALA A 84 -4.06 6.03 -1.96
C ALA A 84 -3.58 7.27 -1.20
N TYR A 85 -2.33 7.70 -1.42
CA TYR A 85 -1.80 8.93 -0.84
C TYR A 85 -2.70 10.15 -1.13
N ARG A 86 -3.28 10.25 -2.33
CA ARG A 86 -4.19 11.36 -2.72
C ARG A 86 -5.62 11.21 -2.18
N LEU A 87 -6.11 9.99 -2.00
CA LEU A 87 -7.49 9.70 -1.56
C LEU A 87 -7.64 9.70 -0.04
N THR A 88 -6.62 9.25 0.67
CA THR A 88 -6.56 9.33 2.13
C THR A 88 -6.49 10.80 2.54
N VAL A 89 -7.32 11.22 3.50
CA VAL A 89 -7.35 12.57 4.11
C VAL A 89 -7.36 12.52 5.62
#